data_AF-A0A8T5J7P3-F1
#
_entry.id   AF-A0A8T5J7P3-F1
#
_cell.length_a   1.000
_cell.length_b   1.000
_cell.length_c   1.000
_cell.angle_alpha   90.00
_cell.angle_beta   90.00
_cell.angle_gamma   90.00
#
_symmetry.space_group_name_H-M   'P 1'
#
loop_
_entity.id
_entity.type
_entity.pdbx_description
1 polymer ?
#
loop_
_entity_poly.entity_id
_entity_poly.type
_entity_poly.pdbx_seq_one_letter_code
_entity_poly.pdbx_strand_id
1 'polypeptide(L)'
;MVGTPVDVIPYIRGIQLVLIGYNGYTKGSRIENDKIIREEIARATSRVRSHMENIFDIQFREGNIGLARAAKRCMEECDYLSEDVNKAASGMEHAFLSGQHSPSIKDLKKLIKHDHEVIEMITKAVNIANSSEHSMGTEDGNSKQLVMQTTQMITSCRGFFGARMNILSGLKSKKKRK
;
A
#
# COMPACT_ATOMS: atom_id res chain seq x y z
N MET A 1 11.83 19.57 -10.28
CA MET A 1 12.01 19.89 -8.84
C MET A 1 12.08 18.57 -8.10
N VAL A 2 13.30 18.17 -7.71
CA VAL A 2 13.59 16.87 -7.08
C VAL A 2 13.00 16.89 -5.67
N GLY A 3 12.13 15.93 -5.34
CA GLY A 3 11.67 15.73 -3.97
C GLY A 3 12.90 15.48 -3.10
N THR A 4 13.20 16.43 -2.22
CA THR A 4 14.43 16.37 -1.44
C THR A 4 14.29 15.33 -0.32
N PRO A 5 15.39 14.81 0.25
CA PRO A 5 15.36 13.91 1.41
C PRO A 5 14.58 14.47 2.63
N VAL A 6 14.29 15.77 2.61
CA VAL A 6 13.50 16.49 3.60
C VAL A 6 12.01 16.19 3.49
N ASP A 7 11.50 15.67 2.37
CA ASP A 7 10.08 15.30 2.20
C ASP A 7 9.76 13.88 2.69
N VAL A 8 10.80 13.03 2.83
CA VAL A 8 10.68 11.64 3.31
C VAL A 8 10.64 11.59 4.85
N ILE A 9 11.30 12.54 5.51
CA ILE A 9 11.43 12.59 6.98
C ILE A 9 10.09 12.94 7.68
N PRO A 10 9.27 13.92 7.22
CA PRO A 10 7.95 14.21 7.78
C PRO A 10 6.96 13.07 7.58
N TYR A 11 7.09 12.29 6.51
CA TYR A 11 6.20 11.17 6.19
C TYR A 11 6.45 9.97 7.11
N ILE A 12 7.72 9.61 7.32
CA ILE A 12 8.11 8.58 8.30
C ILE A 12 7.85 9.06 9.73
N ARG A 13 8.09 10.34 10.04
CA ARG A 13 7.75 10.93 11.34
C ARG A 13 6.24 11.05 11.55
N GLY A 14 5.46 11.29 10.51
CA GLY A 14 4.00 11.34 10.53
C GLY A 14 3.40 9.96 10.77
N ILE A 15 3.92 8.93 10.11
CA ILE A 15 3.58 7.53 10.39
C ILE A 15 4.06 7.14 11.79
N GLN A 16 5.26 7.54 12.22
CA GLN A 16 5.71 7.36 13.60
C GLN A 16 4.85 8.14 14.60
N LEU A 17 4.34 9.34 14.29
CA LEU A 17 3.44 10.10 15.15
C LEU A 17 2.05 9.50 15.19
N VAL A 18 1.57 8.88 14.11
CA VAL A 18 0.36 8.05 14.09
C VAL A 18 0.59 6.77 14.91
N LEU A 19 1.79 6.18 14.86
CA LEU A 19 2.21 5.01 15.65
C LEU A 19 2.50 5.34 17.12
N ILE A 20 2.92 6.56 17.46
CA ILE A 20 3.24 7.06 18.82
C ILE A 20 1.99 7.71 19.46
N GLY A 21 1.10 8.30 18.66
CA GLY A 21 -0.23 8.77 19.03
C GLY A 21 -1.22 7.65 19.39
N TYR A 22 -0.76 6.39 19.38
CA TYR A 22 -1.49 5.20 19.82
C TYR A 22 -1.95 5.21 21.30
N ASN A 23 -1.60 6.24 22.08
CA ASN A 23 -2.08 6.41 23.45
C ASN A 23 -3.54 6.89 23.56
N GLY A 24 -4.22 7.21 22.45
CA GLY A 24 -5.61 7.67 22.44
C GLY A 24 -6.63 6.66 21.91
N TYR A 25 -6.59 5.39 22.35
CA TYR A 25 -7.43 4.32 21.80
C TYR A 25 -8.91 4.36 22.29
N THR A 26 -9.60 5.49 22.14
CA THR A 26 -11.07 5.54 22.18
C THR A 26 -11.63 4.86 20.92
N LYS A 27 -12.76 4.15 21.02
CA LYS A 27 -13.30 3.26 19.96
C LYS A 27 -13.45 3.93 18.59
N GLY A 28 -13.75 5.24 18.55
CA GLY A 28 -13.88 6.03 17.32
C GLY A 28 -12.55 6.26 16.58
N SER A 29 -11.44 6.45 17.30
CA SER A 29 -10.11 6.66 16.69
C SER A 29 -9.62 5.44 15.88
N ARG A 30 -10.08 4.22 16.22
CA ARG A 30 -9.58 2.99 15.58
C ARG A 30 -10.09 2.80 14.15
N ILE A 31 -11.36 3.10 13.90
CA ILE A 31 -11.97 3.01 12.57
C ILE A 31 -11.36 4.09 11.67
N GLU A 32 -11.18 5.30 12.21
CA GLU A 32 -10.57 6.41 11.48
C GLU A 32 -9.11 6.11 11.13
N ASN A 33 -8.31 5.60 12.08
CA ASN A 33 -6.92 5.24 11.82
C ASN A 33 -6.81 4.11 10.76
N ASP A 34 -7.70 3.12 10.82
CA ASP A 34 -7.77 2.05 9.82
C ASP A 34 -8.06 2.59 8.41
N LYS A 35 -8.98 3.55 8.33
CA LYS A 35 -9.32 4.24 7.09
C LYS A 35 -8.12 5.03 6.56
N ILE A 36 -7.45 5.81 7.40
CA ILE A 36 -6.28 6.61 7.03
C ILE A 36 -5.15 5.73 6.45
N ILE A 37 -4.89 4.57 7.06
CA ILE A 37 -3.87 3.62 6.58
C ILE A 37 -4.23 3.12 5.17
N ARG A 38 -5.47 2.71 4.95
CA ARG A 38 -5.92 2.26 3.62
C ARG A 38 -5.89 3.38 2.59
N GLU A 39 -6.31 4.58 2.97
CA GLU A 39 -6.20 5.76 2.12
C GLU A 39 -4.74 6.04 1.75
N GLU A 40 -3.78 5.85 2.67
CA GLU A 40 -2.36 5.98 2.36
C GLU A 40 -1.85 4.90 1.40
N ILE A 41 -2.25 3.65 1.57
CA ILE A 41 -1.90 2.57 0.63
C ILE A 41 -2.45 2.90 -0.77
N ALA A 42 -3.70 3.36 -0.86
CA ALA A 42 -4.31 3.77 -2.12
C ALA A 42 -3.59 4.99 -2.74
N ARG A 43 -3.24 6.00 -1.93
CA ARG A 43 -2.44 7.17 -2.37
C ARG A 43 -1.09 6.74 -2.93
N ALA A 44 -0.34 5.91 -2.21
CA ALA A 44 0.96 5.42 -2.66
C ALA A 44 0.84 4.56 -3.94
N THR A 45 -0.21 3.75 -4.05
CA THR A 45 -0.51 2.96 -5.27
C THR A 45 -0.81 3.87 -6.46
N SER A 46 -1.57 4.94 -6.26
CA SER A 46 -1.83 5.94 -7.30
C SER A 46 -0.53 6.60 -7.79
N ARG A 47 0.45 6.84 -6.91
CA ARG A 47 1.75 7.40 -7.31
C ARG A 47 2.52 6.45 -8.23
N VAL A 48 2.53 5.15 -7.91
CA VAL A 48 3.11 4.13 -8.80
C VAL A 48 2.41 4.14 -10.16
N ARG A 49 1.09 4.15 -10.16
CA ARG A 49 0.28 4.19 -11.38
C ARG A 49 0.62 5.41 -12.24
N SER A 50 0.76 6.61 -11.65
CA SER A 50 1.15 7.82 -12.38
C SER A 50 2.53 7.72 -13.04
N HIS A 51 3.53 7.17 -12.33
CA HIS A 51 4.84 6.91 -12.94
C HIS A 51 4.72 5.94 -14.14
N MET A 52 3.92 4.88 -14.01
CA MET A 52 3.70 3.93 -15.11
C MET A 52 2.93 4.54 -16.30
N GLU A 53 1.98 5.43 -16.03
CA GLU A 53 1.23 6.17 -17.05
C GLU A 53 2.15 7.08 -17.88
N ASN A 54 3.05 7.81 -17.21
CA ASN A 54 4.07 8.62 -17.91
C ASN A 54 4.95 7.75 -18.82
N ILE A 55 5.45 6.61 -18.31
CA ILE A 55 6.25 5.66 -19.08
C ILE A 55 5.44 5.13 -20.27
N PHE A 56 4.18 4.75 -20.05
CA PHE A 56 3.29 4.25 -21.09
C PHE A 56 3.12 5.28 -22.22
N ASP A 57 2.77 6.52 -21.90
CA ASP A 57 2.48 7.56 -22.88
C ASP A 57 3.72 7.92 -23.73
N ILE A 58 4.87 8.07 -23.08
CA ILE A 58 6.13 8.37 -23.77
C ILE A 58 6.52 7.21 -24.69
N GLN A 59 6.55 5.98 -24.18
CA GLN A 59 7.00 4.82 -24.94
C GLN A 59 6.03 4.43 -26.05
N PHE A 60 4.72 4.67 -25.86
CA PHE A 60 3.73 4.48 -26.90
C PHE A 60 3.95 5.48 -28.04
N ARG A 61 4.23 6.75 -27.74
CA ARG A 61 4.52 7.79 -28.73
C ARG A 61 5.82 7.52 -29.51
N GLU A 62 6.83 6.99 -28.83
CA GLU A 62 8.12 6.62 -29.43
C GLU A 62 8.07 5.29 -30.21
N GLY A 63 6.95 4.58 -30.20
CA GLY A 63 6.79 3.30 -30.90
C GLY A 63 7.38 2.10 -30.17
N ASN A 64 7.89 2.26 -28.94
CA ASN A 64 8.34 1.17 -28.09
C ASN A 64 7.16 0.47 -27.39
N ILE A 65 6.38 -0.27 -28.18
CA ILE A 65 5.18 -0.97 -27.72
C ILE A 65 5.50 -2.03 -26.64
N GLY A 66 6.71 -2.59 -26.66
CA GLY A 66 7.14 -3.58 -25.67
C GLY A 66 7.20 -3.01 -24.25
N LEU A 67 7.81 -1.84 -24.07
CA LEU A 67 7.88 -1.17 -22.77
C LEU A 67 6.53 -0.55 -22.39
N ALA A 68 5.82 0.05 -23.35
CA ALA A 68 4.49 0.58 -23.12
C ALA A 68 3.53 -0.51 -22.58
N ARG A 69 3.52 -1.71 -23.19
CA ARG A 69 2.69 -2.82 -22.71
C ARG A 69 3.09 -3.27 -21.30
N ALA A 70 4.37 -3.29 -20.98
CA ALA A 70 4.85 -3.64 -19.64
C ALA A 70 4.37 -2.61 -18.59
N ALA A 71 4.45 -1.32 -18.90
CA ALA A 71 3.96 -0.25 -18.02
C ALA A 71 2.43 -0.34 -17.83
N LYS A 72 1.67 -0.56 -18.91
CA LYS A 72 0.22 -0.76 -18.85
C LYS A 72 -0.18 -1.94 -17.96
N ARG A 73 0.54 -3.06 -18.04
CA ARG A 73 0.30 -4.19 -17.13
C ARG A 73 0.52 -3.81 -15.67
N CYS A 74 1.56 -3.01 -15.37
CA CYS A 74 1.78 -2.51 -14.02
C CYS A 74 0.64 -1.60 -13.55
N MET A 75 0.08 -0.76 -14.42
CA MET A 75 -1.08 0.09 -14.12
C MET A 75 -2.30 -0.76 -13.73
N GLU A 76 -2.58 -1.84 -14.48
CA GLU A 76 -3.69 -2.76 -14.17
C GLU A 76 -3.52 -3.40 -12.78
N GLU A 77 -2.30 -3.79 -12.40
CA GLU A 77 -2.03 -4.32 -11.06
C GLU A 77 -2.20 -3.26 -9.95
N CYS A 78 -1.86 -2.00 -10.23
CA CYS A 78 -2.14 -0.89 -9.31
C CYS A 78 -3.64 -0.66 -9.14
N ASP A 79 -4.42 -0.77 -10.23
CA ASP A 79 -5.87 -0.63 -10.18
C ASP A 79 -6.50 -1.77 -9.35
N TYR A 80 -6.04 -3.01 -9.52
CA TYR A 80 -6.47 -4.14 -8.69
C TYR A 80 -6.12 -3.96 -7.20
N LEU A 81 -4.92 -3.50 -6.87
CA LEU A 81 -4.53 -3.22 -5.48
C LEU A 81 -5.41 -2.11 -4.89
N SER A 82 -5.64 -1.03 -5.63
CA SER A 82 -6.48 0.09 -5.18
C SER A 82 -7.90 -0.37 -4.89
N GLU A 83 -8.45 -1.22 -5.75
CA GLU A 83 -9.79 -1.79 -5.58
C GLU A 83 -9.88 -2.71 -4.36
N ASP A 84 -8.89 -3.58 -4.15
CA ASP A 84 -8.81 -4.46 -2.98
C ASP A 84 -8.72 -3.65 -1.68
N VAL A 85 -7.97 -2.55 -1.68
CA VAL A 85 -7.83 -1.63 -0.53
C VAL A 85 -9.14 -0.90 -0.25
N ASN A 86 -9.82 -0.40 -1.27
CA ASN A 86 -11.10 0.30 -1.15
C ASN A 86 -12.21 -0.62 -0.64
N LYS A 87 -12.23 -1.88 -1.09
CA LYS A 87 -13.23 -2.89 -0.69
C LYS A 87 -12.87 -3.64 0.60
N ALA A 88 -11.68 -3.43 1.15
CA ALA A 88 -11.26 -4.15 2.35
C ALA A 88 -12.26 -3.92 3.49
N ALA A 89 -12.55 -4.98 4.26
CA ALA A 89 -13.36 -4.82 5.46
C ALA A 89 -12.58 -4.05 6.54
N SER A 90 -13.28 -3.22 7.31
CA SER A 90 -12.76 -2.77 8.60
C SER A 90 -13.05 -3.85 9.64
N GLY A 91 -12.05 -4.22 10.43
CA GLY A 91 -12.19 -5.23 11.48
C GLY A 91 -13.10 -4.81 12.64
N MET A 92 -13.59 -3.57 12.64
CA MET A 92 -14.08 -2.87 13.83
C MET A 92 -15.57 -2.51 13.80
N GLU A 93 -16.28 -2.78 12.69
CA GLU A 93 -17.67 -2.32 12.49
C GLU A 93 -18.72 -2.98 13.39
N HIS A 94 -18.52 -4.23 13.83
CA HIS A 94 -19.60 -5.01 14.48
C HIS A 94 -19.58 -5.03 16.02
N ALA A 95 -18.64 -4.33 16.67
CA ALA A 95 -18.49 -4.39 18.13
C ALA A 95 -19.58 -3.64 18.93
N PHE A 96 -20.68 -3.18 18.33
CA PHE A 96 -21.76 -2.47 19.05
C PHE A 96 -23.03 -3.31 19.24
N LEU A 97 -23.40 -4.18 18.28
CA LEU A 97 -24.64 -4.96 18.33
C LEU A 97 -24.44 -6.49 18.41
N SER A 98 -23.22 -7.00 18.19
CA SER A 98 -22.99 -8.44 17.99
C SER A 98 -22.49 -9.21 19.23
N GLY A 99 -22.33 -8.57 20.39
CA GLY A 99 -21.74 -9.22 21.57
C GLY A 99 -20.28 -9.68 21.36
N GLN A 100 -19.63 -9.29 20.26
CA GLN A 100 -18.22 -9.58 20.00
C GLN A 100 -17.32 -8.79 20.95
N HIS A 101 -16.38 -9.50 21.58
CA HIS A 101 -15.36 -8.88 22.42
C HIS A 101 -14.44 -7.96 21.60
N SER A 102 -14.05 -6.84 22.21
CA SER A 102 -13.01 -5.95 21.68
C SER A 102 -11.72 -6.75 21.36
N PRO A 103 -11.02 -6.42 20.25
CA PRO A 103 -9.76 -7.06 19.89
C PRO A 103 -8.73 -7.02 21.03
N SER A 104 -7.92 -8.08 21.17
CA SER A 104 -6.82 -8.08 22.13
C SER A 104 -5.69 -7.14 21.69
N ILE A 105 -4.95 -6.57 22.65
CA ILE A 105 -3.77 -5.74 22.37
C ILE A 105 -2.74 -6.49 21.51
N LYS A 106 -2.60 -7.81 21.73
CA LYS A 106 -1.66 -8.65 20.96
C LYS A 106 -2.06 -8.71 19.50
N ASP A 107 -3.34 -8.85 19.20
CA ASP A 107 -3.80 -8.98 17.82
C ASP A 107 -3.86 -7.63 17.11
N LEU A 108 -4.15 -6.55 17.84
CA LEU A 108 -3.98 -5.18 17.32
C LEU A 108 -2.53 -4.91 16.92
N LYS A 109 -1.55 -5.29 17.76
CA LYS A 109 -0.12 -5.17 17.40
C LYS A 109 0.25 -5.93 16.14
N LYS A 110 -0.35 -7.09 15.87
CA LYS A 110 -0.12 -7.85 14.62
C LYS A 110 -0.67 -7.10 13.42
N LEU A 111 -1.88 -6.56 13.51
CA LEU A 111 -2.50 -5.78 12.45
C LEU A 111 -1.65 -4.55 12.11
N ILE A 112 -1.23 -3.79 13.13
CA ILE A 112 -0.37 -2.61 12.96
C ILE A 112 0.94 -2.96 12.25
N LYS A 113 1.59 -4.03 12.71
CA LYS A 113 2.84 -4.50 12.11
C LYS A 113 2.65 -4.88 10.65
N HIS A 114 1.58 -5.61 10.34
CA HIS A 114 1.24 -6.02 8.99
C HIS A 114 0.97 -4.81 8.09
N ASP A 115 0.12 -3.87 8.53
CA ASP A 115 -0.21 -2.66 7.76
C ASP A 115 1.04 -1.79 7.53
N HIS A 116 1.94 -1.70 8.53
CA HIS A 116 3.22 -1.02 8.37
C HIS A 116 4.11 -1.67 7.31
N GLU A 117 4.23 -3.00 7.32
CA GLU A 117 5.00 -3.75 6.32
C GLU A 117 4.41 -3.56 4.91
N VAL A 118 3.08 -3.50 4.76
CA VAL A 118 2.43 -3.16 3.48
C VAL A 118 2.83 -1.76 3.01
N ILE A 119 2.81 -0.76 3.90
CA ILE A 119 3.22 0.62 3.58
C ILE A 119 4.69 0.68 3.13
N GLU A 120 5.57 -0.08 3.78
CA GLU A 120 6.98 -0.17 3.36
C GLU A 120 7.11 -0.80 1.96
N MET A 121 6.36 -1.85 1.67
CA MET A 121 6.38 -2.51 0.35
C MET A 121 5.92 -1.57 -0.76
N ILE A 122 4.81 -0.87 -0.58
CA ILE A 122 4.30 0.07 -1.60
C ILE A 122 5.24 1.28 -1.77
N THR A 123 5.87 1.75 -0.68
CA THR A 123 6.88 2.82 -0.76
C THR A 123 8.10 2.38 -1.58
N LYS A 124 8.57 1.14 -1.40
CA LYS A 124 9.62 0.56 -2.26
C LYS A 124 9.18 0.50 -3.72
N ALA A 125 7.93 0.11 -3.99
CA ALA A 125 7.39 0.12 -5.35
C ALA A 125 7.42 1.53 -5.98
N VAL A 126 7.03 2.57 -5.23
CA VAL A 126 7.10 3.97 -5.67
C VAL A 126 8.52 4.37 -6.05
N ASN A 127 9.52 4.00 -5.23
CA ASN A 127 10.92 4.35 -5.51
C ASN A 127 11.44 3.65 -6.77
N ILE A 128 11.08 2.39 -7.00
CA ILE A 128 11.46 1.65 -8.22
C ILE A 128 10.75 2.26 -9.44
N ALA A 129 9.47 2.60 -9.32
CA ALA A 129 8.68 3.23 -10.37
C ALA A 129 9.28 4.58 -10.80
N ASN A 130 9.62 5.44 -9.83
CA ASN A 130 10.32 6.69 -10.09
C ASN A 130 11.67 6.45 -10.79
N SER A 131 12.44 5.48 -10.30
CA SER A 131 13.73 5.11 -10.91
C SER A 131 13.58 4.63 -12.36
N SER A 132 12.48 3.92 -12.66
CA SER A 132 12.19 3.44 -14.01
C SER A 132 11.83 4.55 -15.00
N GLU A 133 11.15 5.59 -14.53
CA GLU A 133 10.86 6.79 -15.32
C GLU A 133 12.15 7.59 -15.55
N HIS A 134 12.96 7.78 -14.50
CA HIS A 134 14.24 8.47 -14.63
C HIS A 134 15.19 7.76 -15.59
N SER A 135 15.24 6.43 -15.59
CA SER A 135 16.14 5.67 -16.47
C SER A 135 15.78 5.75 -17.95
N MET A 136 14.59 6.27 -18.30
CA MET A 136 14.23 6.52 -19.70
C MET A 136 15.02 7.68 -20.32
N GLY A 137 15.51 8.61 -19.50
CA GLY A 137 16.33 9.73 -19.95
C GLY A 137 17.84 9.44 -19.99
N THR A 138 18.26 8.20 -19.72
CA THR A 138 19.68 7.82 -19.61
C THR A 138 20.06 6.80 -20.67
N GLU A 139 21.24 6.94 -21.29
CA GLU A 139 21.72 6.08 -22.39
C GLU A 139 21.92 4.60 -21.99
N ASP A 140 22.19 4.31 -20.71
CA ASP A 140 22.35 2.95 -20.15
C ASP A 140 21.06 2.41 -19.50
N GLY A 141 19.90 2.93 -19.89
CA GLY A 141 18.63 2.78 -19.16
C GLY A 141 18.11 1.34 -19.03
N ASN A 142 18.00 0.84 -17.80
CA ASN A 142 17.36 -0.44 -17.46
C ASN A 142 15.83 -0.34 -17.23
N SER A 143 15.15 0.56 -17.96
CA SER A 143 13.75 0.93 -17.67
C SER A 143 12.81 -0.27 -17.73
N LYS A 144 13.03 -1.21 -18.66
CA LYS A 144 12.20 -2.41 -18.78
C LYS A 144 12.29 -3.33 -17.56
N GLN A 145 13.49 -3.59 -17.04
CA GLN A 145 13.63 -4.42 -15.85
C GLN A 145 13.04 -3.72 -14.63
N LEU A 146 13.22 -2.40 -14.50
CA LEU A 146 12.67 -1.64 -13.38
C LEU A 146 11.12 -1.61 -13.41
N VAL A 147 10.49 -1.51 -14.58
CA VAL A 147 9.04 -1.68 -14.73
C VAL A 147 8.59 -3.08 -14.32
N MET A 148 9.33 -4.13 -14.71
CA MET A 148 9.03 -5.50 -14.30
C MET A 148 9.18 -5.69 -12.78
N GLN A 149 10.21 -5.12 -12.17
CA GLN A 149 10.43 -5.14 -10.72
C GLN A 149 9.33 -4.37 -9.98
N THR A 150 8.91 -3.21 -10.50
CA THR A 150 7.76 -2.47 -9.97
C THR A 150 6.50 -3.32 -9.98
N THR A 151 6.21 -3.98 -11.12
CA THR A 151 5.05 -4.87 -11.26
C THR A 151 5.10 -6.02 -10.24
N GLN A 152 6.27 -6.65 -10.08
CA GLN A 152 6.46 -7.71 -9.10
C GLN A 152 6.25 -7.21 -7.67
N MET A 153 6.69 -5.99 -7.36
CA MET A 153 6.49 -5.40 -6.04
C MET A 153 5.01 -5.10 -5.77
N ILE A 154 4.27 -4.57 -6.75
CA ILE A 154 2.84 -4.30 -6.64
C ILE A 154 2.05 -5.60 -6.43
N THR A 155 2.30 -6.63 -7.24
CA THR A 155 1.65 -7.94 -7.10
C THR A 155 1.95 -8.58 -5.74
N SER A 156 3.20 -8.48 -5.27
CA SER A 156 3.60 -8.96 -3.94
C SER A 156 2.91 -8.17 -2.82
N CYS A 157 2.87 -6.84 -2.94
CA CYS A 157 2.19 -5.94 -2.00
C CYS A 157 0.70 -6.28 -1.90
N ARG A 158 0.03 -6.49 -3.03
CA ARG A 158 -1.37 -6.91 -3.11
C ARG A 158 -1.61 -8.25 -2.43
N GLY A 159 -0.81 -9.26 -2.73
CA GLY A 159 -0.90 -10.57 -2.07
C GLY A 159 -0.69 -10.47 -0.56
N PHE A 160 0.29 -9.67 -0.13
CA PHE A 160 0.58 -9.45 1.29
C PHE A 160 -0.54 -8.67 1.99
N PHE A 161 -1.10 -7.63 1.36
CA PHE A 161 -2.26 -6.89 1.85
C PHE A 161 -3.48 -7.80 1.99
N GLY A 162 -3.73 -8.71 1.04
CA GLY A 162 -4.82 -9.68 1.11
C GLY A 162 -4.78 -10.57 2.37
N ALA A 163 -3.59 -10.85 2.91
CA ALA A 163 -3.43 -11.59 4.16
C ALA A 163 -4.00 -10.86 5.39
N ARG A 164 -4.29 -9.56 5.28
CA ARG A 164 -4.96 -8.75 6.32
C ARG A 164 -6.28 -9.35 6.74
N MET A 165 -7.06 -9.95 5.83
CA MET A 165 -8.33 -10.61 6.15
C MET A 165 -8.16 -11.77 7.15
N ASN A 166 -7.04 -12.50 7.09
CA ASN A 166 -6.75 -13.58 8.04
C ASN A 166 -6.46 -13.03 9.45
N ILE A 167 -5.78 -11.90 9.53
CA ILE A 167 -5.54 -11.20 10.80
C ILE A 167 -6.87 -10.71 11.37
N LEU A 168 -7.71 -10.08 10.55
CA LEU A 168 -9.02 -9.55 10.95
C LEU A 168 -10.02 -10.65 11.35
N SER A 169 -10.06 -11.78 10.64
CA SER A 169 -10.90 -12.92 11.03
C SER A 169 -10.44 -13.55 12.34
N GLY A 170 -9.12 -13.57 12.59
CA GLY A 170 -8.56 -13.91 13.90
C GLY A 170 -9.03 -13.00 15.03
N LEU A 171 -9.29 -11.71 14.76
CA LEU A 171 -9.87 -10.77 15.74
C LEU A 171 -11.31 -11.13 16.11
N LYS A 172 -12.08 -11.71 15.19
CA LYS A 172 -13.50 -12.03 15.38
C LYS A 172 -13.72 -13.31 16.21
N SER A 173 -12.72 -14.19 16.33
CA SER A 173 -12.87 -15.51 16.95
C SER A 173 -12.07 -15.64 18.26
N LYS A 174 -12.78 -15.65 19.39
CA LYS A 174 -12.35 -16.46 20.55
C LYS A 174 -13.36 -17.60 20.72
N LYS A 175 -12.96 -18.83 20.35
CA LYS A 175 -13.70 -20.04 20.72
C LYS A 175 -13.91 -20.02 22.24
N LYS A 176 -15.16 -20.06 22.70
CA LYS A 176 -15.47 -20.44 24.08
C LYS A 176 -14.77 -21.77 24.33
N ARG A 177 -13.76 -21.79 25.21
CA ARG A 177 -13.35 -23.05 25.84
C ARG A 177 -14.58 -23.51 26.63
N LYS A 178 -15.16 -24.63 26.21
CA LYS A 178 -16.11 -25.38 27.04
C LYS A 178 -15.37 -25.90 28.26
#